data_AF-A0A2J7RS59-F1
#
_entry.id   AF-A0A2J7RS59-F1
#
_cell.length_a   1.000
_cell.length_b   1.000
_cell.length_c   1.000
_cell.angle_alpha   90.00
_cell.angle_beta   90.00
_cell.angle_gamma   90.00
#
_symmetry.space_group_name_H-M   'P 1'
#
loop_
_entity.id
_entity.type
_entity.pdbx_description
1 polymer ?
#
loop_
_entity_poly.entity_id
_entity_poly.type
_entity_poly.pdbx_seq_one_letter_code
_entity_poly.pdbx_strand_id
1 'polypeptide(L)'
;MPKGDVIIVCSGNNDISKNSAKVGLNSIISFAKKTSHTNIIVMEALHRHDLADWSCVNKETVRFNRLLTKRLKLHKHMTISKVNLNRHHFTNHGQHMNYKGKEKTCQQIAELVQQKIGARAKNAIPLEYKEGTVHEEATSGKPKEETVLEETAESQGNEADETLVDPSPNSVAPLEGKQHQEIWMSTRKRKLPEKLSKDFFYR
;
A
#
# COMPACT_ATOMS: atom_id res chain seq x y z
N MET A 1 3.07 12.93 -6.38
CA MET A 1 1.68 13.03 -5.92
C MET A 1 1.58 14.18 -4.92
N PRO A 2 0.60 15.09 -5.06
CA PRO A 2 0.43 16.23 -4.15
C PRO A 2 0.23 15.83 -2.66
N LYS A 3 0.51 16.79 -1.77
CA LYS A 3 0.30 16.67 -0.32
C LYS A 3 -1.20 16.53 -0.03
N GLY A 4 -1.66 15.31 0.18
CA GLY A 4 -3.07 15.05 0.54
C GLY A 4 -3.60 13.75 -0.03
N ASP A 5 -2.94 13.22 -1.06
CA ASP A 5 -3.34 11.98 -1.70
C ASP A 5 -3.21 10.79 -0.74
N VAL A 6 -4.13 9.83 -0.94
CA VAL A 6 -4.13 8.54 -0.26
C VAL A 6 -4.05 7.43 -1.30
N ILE A 7 -3.04 6.59 -1.20
CA ILE A 7 -2.88 5.41 -2.06
C ILE A 7 -3.44 4.21 -1.31
N ILE A 8 -4.32 3.45 -1.98
CA ILE A 8 -4.84 2.19 -1.45
C ILE A 8 -4.15 1.04 -2.19
N VAL A 9 -3.53 0.13 -1.44
CA VAL A 9 -2.82 -1.04 -1.98
C VAL A 9 -3.56 -2.31 -1.59
N CYS A 10 -4.11 -3.00 -2.59
CA CYS A 10 -4.77 -4.29 -2.44
C CYS A 10 -3.92 -5.36 -3.15
N SER A 11 -3.09 -6.08 -2.41
CA SER A 11 -2.17 -7.07 -3.03
C SER A 11 -1.88 -8.24 -2.08
N GLY A 12 -1.24 -9.29 -2.60
CA GLY A 12 -0.73 -10.42 -1.82
C GLY A 12 -1.43 -11.75 -2.07
N ASN A 13 -2.74 -11.79 -2.33
CA ASN A 13 -3.47 -13.06 -2.52
C ASN A 13 -2.88 -13.93 -3.65
N ASN A 14 -2.48 -13.29 -4.76
CA ASN A 14 -1.86 -14.00 -5.89
C ASN A 14 -0.44 -14.46 -5.54
N ASP A 15 0.35 -13.62 -4.88
CA ASP A 15 1.71 -13.97 -4.46
C ASP A 15 1.73 -15.14 -3.48
N ILE A 16 0.82 -15.12 -2.49
CA ILE A 16 0.65 -16.22 -1.54
C ILE A 16 0.30 -17.51 -2.29
N SER A 17 -0.66 -17.44 -3.22
CA SER A 17 -1.11 -18.61 -3.98
C SER A 17 -0.02 -19.20 -4.89
N LYS A 18 0.96 -18.40 -5.31
CA LYS A 18 2.10 -18.81 -6.15
C LYS A 18 3.36 -19.12 -5.35
N ASN A 19 3.28 -19.21 -4.02
CA ASN A 19 4.43 -19.38 -3.14
C ASN A 19 5.50 -18.27 -3.31
N SER A 20 5.09 -17.08 -3.71
CA SER A 20 5.93 -15.88 -3.86
C SER A 20 5.64 -14.82 -2.78
N ALA A 21 5.02 -15.21 -1.67
CA ALA A 21 4.63 -14.33 -0.55
C ALA A 21 5.79 -13.44 -0.04
N LYS A 22 7.01 -14.00 0.06
CA LYS A 22 8.21 -13.25 0.47
C LYS A 22 8.55 -12.13 -0.51
N VAL A 23 8.44 -12.39 -1.81
CA VAL A 23 8.70 -11.41 -2.88
C VAL A 23 7.63 -10.31 -2.85
N GLY A 24 6.36 -10.68 -2.73
CA GLY A 24 5.25 -9.73 -2.60
C GLY A 24 5.41 -8.83 -1.38
N LEU A 25 5.76 -9.40 -0.22
CA LEU A 25 6.01 -8.64 1.01
C LEU A 25 7.17 -7.65 0.85
N ASN A 26 8.29 -8.10 0.30
CA ASN A 26 9.44 -7.23 0.04
C ASN A 26 9.10 -6.11 -0.94
N SER A 27 8.25 -6.39 -1.94
CA SER A 27 7.80 -5.37 -2.90
C SER A 27 6.96 -4.28 -2.23
N ILE A 28 6.04 -4.67 -1.34
CA ILE A 28 5.24 -3.71 -0.55
C ILE A 28 6.13 -2.86 0.37
N ILE A 29 7.12 -3.46 1.03
CA ILE A 29 8.05 -2.74 1.91
C ILE A 29 8.95 -1.80 1.09
N SER A 30 9.44 -2.24 -0.06
CA SER A 30 10.22 -1.39 -0.96
C SER A 30 9.40 -0.22 -1.50
N PHE A 31 8.13 -0.46 -1.83
CA PHE A 31 7.19 0.59 -2.19
C PHE A 31 7.02 1.59 -1.05
N ALA A 32 6.71 1.12 0.16
CA ALA A 32 6.56 1.92 1.37
C ALA A 32 7.73 2.89 1.63
N LYS A 33 8.97 2.41 1.45
CA LYS A 33 10.18 3.21 1.63
C LYS A 33 10.30 4.34 0.61
N LYS A 34 9.92 4.08 -0.64
CA LYS A 34 10.01 5.06 -1.75
C LYS A 34 8.90 6.11 -1.71
N THR A 35 7.76 5.81 -1.08
CA THR A 35 6.57 6.67 -1.06
C THR A 35 6.29 7.28 0.31
N SER A 36 7.34 7.73 1.01
CA SER A 36 7.25 8.37 2.34
C SER A 36 6.46 9.69 2.36
N HIS A 37 6.29 10.34 1.20
CA HIS A 37 5.62 11.62 1.04
C HIS A 37 4.09 11.50 0.84
N THR A 38 3.53 10.28 0.83
CA THR A 38 2.12 10.02 0.55
C THR A 38 1.51 9.12 1.63
N ASN A 39 0.24 9.32 1.95
CA ASN A 39 -0.46 8.43 2.88
C ASN A 39 -0.79 7.12 2.16
N ILE A 40 -0.51 5.98 2.79
CA ILE A 40 -0.76 4.68 2.17
C ILE A 40 -1.63 3.85 3.09
N ILE A 41 -2.69 3.29 2.53
CA ILE A 41 -3.53 2.28 3.17
C ILE A 41 -3.23 0.95 2.49
N VAL A 42 -2.68 -0.01 3.24
CA VAL A 42 -2.42 -1.36 2.73
C VAL A 42 -3.47 -2.30 3.28
N MET A 43 -4.18 -3.00 2.40
CA MET A 43 -5.12 -4.02 2.80
C MET A 43 -4.40 -5.34 3.12
N GLU A 44 -4.86 -6.02 4.17
CA GLU A 44 -4.45 -7.39 4.43
C GLU A 44 -4.92 -8.33 3.30
N ALA A 45 -4.14 -9.38 3.05
CA ALA A 45 -4.54 -10.44 2.14
C ALA A 45 -5.76 -11.19 2.72
N LEU A 46 -6.77 -11.42 1.89
CA LEU A 46 -8.05 -12.00 2.33
C LEU A 46 -7.95 -13.52 2.46
N HIS A 47 -8.69 -14.07 3.44
CA HIS A 47 -8.89 -15.50 3.59
C HIS A 47 -9.57 -16.11 2.36
N ARG A 48 -9.13 -17.30 1.95
CA ARG A 48 -9.69 -18.04 0.81
C ARG A 48 -10.70 -19.06 1.31
N HIS A 49 -11.98 -18.79 1.07
CA HIS A 49 -13.07 -19.69 1.45
C HIS A 49 -13.40 -20.74 0.38
N ASP A 50 -12.68 -20.70 -0.75
CA ASP A 50 -12.68 -21.74 -1.76
C ASP A 50 -11.81 -22.95 -1.36
N LEU A 51 -10.98 -22.78 -0.31
CA LEU A 51 -10.09 -23.79 0.24
C LEU A 51 -10.52 -24.13 1.67
N ALA A 52 -10.12 -25.30 2.16
CA ALA A 52 -10.30 -25.65 3.57
C ALA A 52 -9.55 -24.67 4.48
N ASP A 53 -10.08 -24.42 5.68
CA ASP A 53 -9.50 -23.49 6.65
C ASP A 53 -8.06 -23.88 7.04
N TRP A 54 -7.77 -25.19 7.08
CA TRP A 54 -6.45 -25.74 7.39
C TRP A 54 -5.48 -25.80 6.19
N SER A 55 -5.90 -25.30 5.01
CA SER A 55 -5.07 -25.28 3.81
C SER A 55 -3.76 -24.52 4.03
N CYS A 56 -2.70 -24.95 3.34
CA CYS A 56 -1.41 -24.27 3.39
C CYS A 56 -1.51 -22.80 2.95
N VAL A 57 -2.39 -22.51 1.98
CA VAL A 57 -2.62 -21.14 1.47
C VAL A 57 -3.21 -20.24 2.57
N ASN A 58 -4.24 -20.68 3.29
CA ASN A 58 -4.82 -19.87 4.37
C ASN A 58 -3.85 -19.68 5.54
N LYS A 59 -3.08 -20.72 5.90
CA LYS A 59 -2.00 -20.61 6.89
C LYS A 59 -0.94 -19.59 6.46
N GLU A 60 -0.54 -19.61 5.19
CA GLU A 60 0.43 -18.66 4.65
C GLU A 60 -0.14 -17.24 4.56
N THR A 61 -1.44 -17.07 4.26
CA THR A 61 -2.14 -15.77 4.35
C THR A 61 -2.05 -15.17 5.74
N VAL A 62 -2.33 -15.96 6.79
CA VAL A 62 -2.20 -15.52 8.19
C VAL A 62 -0.76 -15.13 8.51
N ARG A 63 0.22 -15.94 8.08
CA ARG A 63 1.64 -15.65 8.26
C ARG A 63 2.06 -14.36 7.55
N PHE A 64 1.63 -14.18 6.29
CA PHE A 64 1.89 -13.01 5.47
C PHE A 64 1.35 -11.74 6.14
N ASN A 65 0.07 -11.73 6.56
CA ASN A 65 -0.56 -10.57 7.21
C ASN A 65 0.13 -10.21 8.54
N ARG A 66 0.56 -11.20 9.33
CA ARG A 66 1.36 -10.98 10.54
C ARG A 66 2.70 -10.31 10.24
N LEU A 67 3.40 -10.79 9.21
CA LEU A 67 4.70 -10.22 8.81
C LEU A 67 4.54 -8.82 8.21
N LEU A 68 3.53 -8.62 7.37
CA LEU A 68 3.14 -7.32 6.83
C LEU A 68 2.93 -6.32 7.97
N THR A 69 2.12 -6.68 8.96
CA THR A 69 1.87 -5.85 10.14
C THR A 69 3.14 -5.52 10.91
N LYS A 70 3.99 -6.52 11.17
CA LYS A 70 5.25 -6.29 11.90
C LYS A 70 6.17 -5.32 11.15
N ARG A 71 6.27 -5.42 9.83
CA ARG A 71 7.18 -4.62 9.00
C ARG A 71 6.65 -3.20 8.77
N LEU A 72 5.34 -3.06 8.53
CA LEU A 72 4.74 -1.75 8.25
C LEU A 72 4.57 -0.87 9.49
N LYS A 73 4.62 -1.44 10.71
CA LYS A 73 4.65 -0.67 11.98
C LYS A 73 5.76 0.38 12.04
N LEU A 74 6.85 0.21 11.29
CA LEU A 74 7.97 1.16 11.23
C LEU A 74 7.68 2.39 10.36
N HIS A 75 6.61 2.35 9.56
CA HIS A 75 6.29 3.37 8.56
C HIS A 75 5.05 4.17 8.97
N LYS A 76 5.24 5.33 9.62
CA LYS A 76 4.16 6.17 10.18
C LYS A 76 3.16 6.68 9.13
N HIS A 77 3.59 6.86 7.89
CA HIS A 77 2.74 7.30 6.76
C HIS A 77 1.83 6.17 6.23
N MET A 78 2.01 4.94 6.72
CA MET A 78 1.23 3.78 6.31
C MET A 78 0.21 3.38 7.36
N THR A 79 -0.89 2.78 6.91
CA THR A 79 -1.91 2.21 7.78
C THR A 79 -2.40 0.92 7.17
N ILE A 80 -2.64 -0.07 8.03
CA ILE A 80 -3.09 -1.39 7.60
C ILE A 80 -4.60 -1.44 7.76
N SER A 81 -5.29 -1.80 6.69
CA SER A 81 -6.73 -2.06 6.69
C SER A 81 -6.98 -3.55 6.87
N LYS A 82 -7.44 -3.91 8.06
CA LYS A 82 -7.90 -5.26 8.39
C LYS A 82 -9.40 -5.33 8.17
N VAL A 83 -9.84 -5.99 7.10
CA VAL A 83 -11.26 -6.15 6.79
C VAL A 83 -11.74 -7.50 7.33
N ASN A 84 -12.65 -7.47 8.30
CA ASN A 84 -13.24 -8.70 8.85
C ASN A 84 -14.37 -9.19 7.94
N LEU A 85 -14.04 -10.09 7.02
CA LEU A 85 -14.97 -10.71 6.07
C LEU A 85 -15.15 -12.20 6.39
N ASN A 86 -16.40 -12.60 6.54
CA ASN A 86 -16.81 -13.99 6.71
C ASN A 86 -17.27 -14.58 5.36
N ARG A 87 -17.51 -15.90 5.30
CA ARG A 87 -17.93 -16.63 4.09
C ARG A 87 -19.06 -15.97 3.28
N HIS A 88 -20.04 -15.36 3.95
CA HIS A 88 -21.20 -14.72 3.33
C HIS A 88 -20.89 -13.41 2.58
N HIS A 89 -19.66 -12.89 2.69
CA HIS A 89 -19.17 -11.74 1.92
C HIS A 89 -18.48 -12.16 0.61
N PHE A 90 -18.43 -13.46 0.31
CA PHE A 90 -17.79 -13.99 -0.89
C PHE A 90 -18.82 -14.59 -1.85
N THR A 91 -18.42 -14.71 -3.10
CA THR A 91 -19.13 -15.44 -4.15
C THR A 91 -19.24 -16.93 -3.82
N ASN A 92 -20.09 -17.67 -4.53
CA ASN A 92 -20.26 -19.11 -4.31
C ASN A 92 -18.95 -19.89 -4.41
N HIS A 93 -18.00 -19.47 -5.26
CA HIS A 93 -16.70 -20.10 -5.34
C HIS A 93 -15.81 -19.83 -4.12
N GLY A 94 -15.98 -18.73 -3.39
CA GLY A 94 -15.25 -18.45 -2.14
C GLY A 94 -13.95 -17.65 -2.28
N GLN A 95 -13.51 -17.37 -3.52
CA GLN A 95 -12.30 -16.59 -3.79
C GLN A 95 -12.57 -15.08 -3.95
N HIS A 96 -13.65 -14.72 -4.66
CA HIS A 96 -13.99 -13.32 -4.93
C HIS A 96 -15.04 -12.79 -3.97
N MET A 97 -14.94 -11.52 -3.59
CA MET A 97 -15.98 -10.83 -2.83
C MET A 97 -17.28 -10.69 -3.64
N ASN A 98 -18.42 -10.89 -2.98
CA ASN A 98 -19.73 -10.56 -3.53
C ASN A 98 -20.05 -9.06 -3.31
N TYR A 99 -21.28 -8.64 -3.63
CA TYR A 99 -21.71 -7.25 -3.43
C TYR A 99 -21.51 -6.78 -1.98
N LYS A 100 -21.99 -7.54 -0.99
CA LYS A 100 -21.89 -7.20 0.43
C LYS A 100 -20.43 -7.10 0.90
N GLY A 101 -19.56 -8.00 0.42
CA GLY A 101 -18.12 -7.95 0.74
C GLY A 101 -17.42 -6.73 0.18
N LYS A 102 -17.76 -6.34 -1.07
CA LYS A 102 -17.23 -5.12 -1.70
C LYS A 102 -17.73 -3.88 -0.96
N GLU A 103 -19.02 -3.80 -0.67
CA GLU A 103 -19.63 -2.68 0.07
C GLU A 103 -18.97 -2.48 1.44
N LYS A 104 -18.85 -3.54 2.24
CA LYS A 104 -18.18 -3.49 3.55
C LYS A 104 -16.72 -3.06 3.46
N THR A 105 -16.00 -3.56 2.45
CA THR A 105 -14.61 -3.18 2.20
C THR A 105 -14.50 -1.70 1.80
N CYS A 106 -15.36 -1.22 0.90
CA CYS A 106 -15.40 0.17 0.48
C CYS A 106 -15.73 1.11 1.65
N GLN A 107 -16.68 0.73 2.51
CA GLN A 107 -17.00 1.49 3.71
C GLN A 107 -15.79 1.62 4.64
N GLN A 108 -15.10 0.51 4.95
CA GLN A 108 -13.89 0.51 5.77
C GLN A 108 -12.78 1.39 5.17
N ILE A 109 -12.60 1.34 3.85
CA ILE A 109 -11.62 2.18 3.14
C ILE A 109 -12.01 3.65 3.26
N ALA A 110 -13.29 3.99 3.04
CA ALA A 110 -13.79 5.36 3.11
C ALA A 110 -13.57 5.96 4.51
N GLU A 111 -13.86 5.20 5.57
CA GLU A 111 -13.61 5.60 6.96
C GLU A 111 -12.11 5.88 7.22
N LEU A 112 -11.22 5.01 6.74
CA LEU A 112 -9.78 5.21 6.88
C LEU A 112 -9.26 6.41 6.08
N VAL A 113 -9.78 6.64 4.88
CA VAL A 113 -9.45 7.82 4.06
C VAL A 113 -9.91 9.10 4.76
N GLN A 114 -11.14 9.14 5.26
CA GLN A 114 -11.67 10.27 6.01
C GLN A 114 -10.85 10.54 7.28
N GLN A 115 -10.46 9.49 8.01
CA GLN A 115 -9.60 9.63 9.18
C GLN A 115 -8.25 10.26 8.83
N LYS A 116 -7.63 9.84 7.71
CA LYS A 116 -6.32 10.35 7.26
C LYS A 116 -6.37 11.78 6.75
N ILE A 117 -7.41 12.13 6.02
CA ILE A 117 -7.59 13.49 5.47
C ILE A 117 -8.05 14.44 6.58
N GLY A 118 -9.06 14.06 7.35
CA GLY A 118 -9.66 14.88 8.41
C GLY A 118 -8.74 15.15 9.60
N ALA A 119 -7.79 14.26 9.89
CA ALA A 119 -6.78 14.49 10.94
C ALA A 119 -5.89 15.71 10.66
N ARG A 120 -5.74 16.14 9.40
CA ARG A 120 -4.95 17.33 9.07
C ARG A 120 -5.64 18.65 9.42
N ALA A 121 -6.97 18.70 9.37
CA ALA A 121 -7.72 19.93 9.59
C ALA A 121 -7.63 20.42 11.05
N LYS A 122 -7.45 19.51 12.01
CA LYS A 122 -7.44 19.84 13.46
C LYS A 122 -6.16 20.50 13.94
N ASN A 123 -5.06 20.38 13.20
CA ASN A 123 -3.75 20.95 13.57
C ASN A 123 -3.39 22.19 12.76
N ALA A 124 -4.31 22.71 11.94
CA ALA A 124 -4.09 23.98 11.27
C ALA A 124 -4.14 25.08 12.34
N ILE A 125 -3.01 25.75 12.57
CA ILE A 125 -2.98 26.95 13.39
C ILE A 125 -3.79 28.00 12.63
N PRO A 126 -4.90 28.51 13.18
CA PRO A 126 -5.62 29.62 12.56
C PRO A 126 -4.65 30.80 12.54
N LEU A 127 -4.22 31.19 11.34
CA LEU A 127 -3.55 32.48 11.18
C LEU A 127 -4.66 33.53 11.26
N GLU A 128 -4.74 34.23 12.39
CA GLU A 128 -5.49 35.47 12.47
C GLU A 128 -4.84 36.45 11.47
N TYR A 129 -5.49 36.62 10.32
CA TYR A 129 -5.17 37.74 9.45
C TYR A 129 -5.58 39.00 10.21
N LYS A 130 -4.59 39.72 10.74
CA LYS A 130 -4.82 41.09 11.17
C LYS A 130 -5.21 41.85 9.90
N GLU A 131 -6.43 42.35 9.86
CA GLU A 131 -6.86 43.31 8.85
C GLU A 131 -5.89 44.47 8.91
N GLY A 132 -4.98 44.50 7.94
CA GLY A 132 -3.99 45.54 7.81
C GLY A 132 -4.72 46.86 7.64
N THR A 133 -4.66 47.69 8.68
CA THR A 133 -4.89 49.12 8.59
C THR A 133 -4.01 49.62 7.46
N VAL A 134 -4.63 50.03 6.36
CA VAL A 134 -3.97 50.67 5.23
C VAL A 134 -3.47 52.01 5.74
N HIS A 135 -2.23 52.04 6.22
CA HIS A 135 -1.50 53.29 6.39
C HIS A 135 -0.63 53.48 5.14
N GLU A 136 -1.11 54.33 4.25
CA GLU A 136 -0.24 55.12 3.38
C GLU A 136 0.71 55.94 4.27
N GLU A 137 2.02 55.76 4.08
CA GLU A 137 2.92 56.77 3.51
C GLU A 137 4.40 56.43 3.75
N ALA A 138 5.14 56.45 2.65
CA ALA A 138 6.53 56.86 2.45
C ALA A 138 7.61 56.53 3.52
N THR A 139 8.67 55.83 3.11
CA THR A 139 9.89 56.49 2.59
C THR A 139 11.00 55.51 2.24
N SER A 140 11.73 55.88 1.17
CA SER A 140 12.95 55.31 0.63
C SER A 140 14.10 55.26 1.65
N GLY A 141 14.84 54.14 1.72
CA GLY A 141 16.10 54.08 2.47
C GLY A 141 16.89 52.77 2.34
N LYS A 142 17.77 52.72 1.32
CA LYS A 142 19.03 51.98 1.08
C LYS A 142 19.39 50.64 1.81
N PRO A 143 20.15 49.75 1.10
CA PRO A 143 20.58 48.43 1.58
C PRO A 143 21.82 48.47 2.47
N LYS A 144 21.92 47.52 3.42
CA LYS A 144 23.16 47.20 4.14
C LYS A 144 23.45 45.69 4.13
N GLU A 145 24.58 45.39 3.51
CA GLU A 145 25.59 44.34 3.74
C GLU A 145 25.24 43.14 4.63
N GLU A 146 25.15 41.98 3.97
CA GLU A 146 26.08 40.85 4.07
C GLU A 146 26.84 40.65 5.40
N THR A 147 26.61 39.52 6.06
CA THR A 147 27.63 38.89 6.90
C THR A 147 27.54 37.38 6.76
N VAL A 148 28.57 36.83 6.12
CA VAL A 148 28.90 35.42 6.00
C VAL A 148 29.39 34.93 7.36
N LEU A 149 28.85 33.82 7.85
CA LEU A 149 29.56 32.94 8.77
C LEU A 149 29.43 31.49 8.29
N GLU A 150 30.55 31.06 7.73
CA GLU A 150 30.98 29.71 7.46
C GLU A 150 31.41 29.07 8.78
N GLU A 151 30.90 27.87 9.10
CA GLU A 151 31.61 26.98 10.02
C GLU A 151 31.40 25.52 9.63
N THR A 152 32.48 24.96 9.11
CA THR A 152 32.84 23.55 8.92
C THR A 152 32.90 22.79 10.24
N ALA A 153 32.45 21.53 10.24
CA ALA A 153 33.07 20.48 11.05
C ALA A 153 32.80 19.09 10.46
N GLU A 154 33.88 18.50 9.96
CA GLU A 154 34.06 17.10 9.60
C GLU A 154 34.03 16.20 10.85
N SER A 155 33.60 14.94 10.68
CA SER A 155 34.03 13.78 11.49
C SER A 155 33.48 12.52 10.79
N GLN A 156 34.27 11.79 9.98
CA GLN A 156 35.12 10.65 10.40
C GLN A 156 34.40 9.76 11.41
N GLY A 157 33.85 8.61 11.03
CA GLY A 157 34.60 7.43 10.61
C GLY A 157 34.12 6.27 11.49
N ASN A 158 34.01 5.08 10.91
CA ASN A 158 34.36 3.79 11.52
C ASN A 158 33.85 2.66 10.63
N GLU A 159 34.80 2.18 9.82
CA GLU A 159 34.90 0.80 9.37
C GLU A 159 35.02 -0.15 10.57
N ALA A 160 34.39 -1.31 10.44
CA ALA A 160 34.60 -2.57 11.15
C ALA A 160 33.33 -3.40 10.88
N ASP A 161 33.33 -4.68 10.57
CA ASP A 161 34.38 -5.68 10.54
C ASP A 161 33.79 -6.86 9.78
N GLU A 162 34.66 -7.63 9.17
CA GLU A 162 34.38 -8.86 8.45
C GLU A 162 33.74 -9.89 9.39
N THR A 163 32.88 -10.76 8.85
CA THR A 163 33.04 -12.20 9.10
C THR A 163 32.30 -13.00 8.03
N LEU A 164 33.14 -13.66 7.24
CA LEU A 164 32.92 -14.84 6.42
C LEU A 164 32.47 -16.05 7.26
N VAL A 165 32.09 -17.12 6.52
CA VAL A 165 31.89 -18.53 6.94
C VAL A 165 30.43 -18.84 7.35
N ASP A 166 29.64 -19.73 6.74
CA ASP A 166 29.91 -20.91 5.89
C ASP A 166 28.67 -21.27 5.01
N PRO A 167 28.84 -21.81 3.79
CA PRO A 167 27.76 -22.38 3.00
C PRO A 167 27.53 -23.87 3.35
N SER A 168 26.36 -24.19 3.89
CA SER A 168 25.93 -25.58 4.09
C SER A 168 25.39 -26.19 2.78
N PRO A 169 25.92 -27.34 2.32
CA PRO A 169 25.45 -28.01 1.12
C PRO A 169 24.34 -29.00 1.47
N ASN A 170 23.09 -28.67 1.15
CA ASN A 170 22.03 -29.68 1.03
C ASN A 170 21.55 -29.72 -0.42
N SER A 171 22.22 -30.60 -1.18
CA SER A 171 21.83 -31.07 -2.49
C SER A 171 20.53 -31.88 -2.37
N VAL A 172 19.41 -31.26 -2.68
CA VAL A 172 18.14 -31.96 -2.94
C VAL A 172 18.03 -32.17 -4.44
N ALA A 173 17.95 -33.43 -4.85
CA ALA A 173 17.86 -33.89 -6.22
C ALA A 173 16.68 -33.23 -6.99
N PRO A 174 16.82 -32.96 -8.30
CA PRO A 174 15.69 -32.55 -9.13
C PRO A 174 14.80 -33.77 -9.40
N LEU A 175 13.59 -33.78 -8.84
CA LEU A 175 12.51 -34.62 -9.35
C LEU A 175 11.97 -33.96 -10.62
N GLU A 176 12.37 -34.49 -11.77
CA GLU A 176 11.80 -34.15 -13.09
C GLU A 176 10.34 -34.63 -13.18
N GLY A 177 9.43 -33.87 -12.59
CA GLY A 177 8.00 -33.97 -12.85
C GLY A 177 7.60 -32.88 -13.84
N LYS A 178 7.60 -33.18 -15.14
CA LYS A 178 7.00 -32.30 -16.15
C LYS A 178 5.49 -32.22 -15.90
N GLN A 179 5.06 -31.28 -15.06
CA GLN A 179 3.65 -30.93 -14.93
C GLN A 179 3.22 -30.19 -16.19
N HIS A 180 2.50 -30.91 -17.04
CA HIS A 180 1.81 -30.37 -18.20
C HIS A 180 0.76 -29.37 -17.70
N GLN A 181 1.07 -28.07 -17.75
CA GLN A 181 0.09 -27.03 -17.47
C GLN A 181 -0.85 -26.95 -18.68
N GLU A 182 -2.04 -27.51 -18.55
CA GLU A 182 -3.09 -27.34 -19.54
C GLU A 182 -3.52 -25.87 -19.60
N ILE A 183 -3.31 -25.26 -20.76
CA ILE A 183 -3.74 -23.90 -21.06
C ILE A 183 -5.27 -23.93 -21.23
N TRP A 184 -5.98 -23.63 -20.15
CA TRP A 184 -7.43 -23.42 -20.21
C TRP A 184 -7.74 -22.06 -20.86
N MET A 185 -7.99 -22.07 -22.17
CA MET A 185 -8.53 -20.90 -22.85
C MET A 185 -10.04 -20.80 -22.60
N SER A 186 -10.47 -19.66 -22.05
CA SER A 186 -11.89 -19.38 -21.82
C SER A 186 -12.66 -19.34 -23.14
N THR A 187 -13.56 -20.29 -23.37
CA THR A 187 -14.46 -20.34 -24.53
C THR A 187 -15.66 -19.40 -24.42
N ARG A 188 -15.61 -18.44 -23.48
CA ARG A 188 -16.75 -17.56 -23.19
C ARG A 188 -16.98 -16.60 -24.36
N LYS A 189 -17.94 -16.94 -25.22
CA LYS A 189 -18.45 -16.03 -26.26
C LYS A 189 -19.01 -14.79 -25.54
N ARG A 190 -18.37 -13.64 -25.75
CA ARG A 190 -18.90 -12.35 -25.28
C ARG A 190 -20.22 -12.12 -26.03
N LYS A 191 -21.35 -12.14 -25.31
CA LYS A 191 -22.61 -11.67 -25.86
C LYS A 191 -22.45 -10.19 -26.17
N LEU A 192 -22.64 -9.82 -27.44
CA LEU A 192 -22.79 -8.42 -27.83
C LEU A 192 -24.02 -7.86 -27.09
N PRO A 193 -23.94 -6.64 -26.54
CA PRO A 193 -25.10 -6.00 -25.92
C PRO A 193 -26.21 -5.85 -26.97
N GLU A 194 -27.41 -6.36 -26.66
CA GLU A 194 -28.57 -6.35 -27.57
C GLU A 194 -29.10 -4.93 -27.84
N LYS A 195 -28.73 -3.95 -26.99
CA LYS A 195 -29.09 -2.55 -27.15
C LYS A 195 -27.89 -1.68 -26.84
N LEU A 196 -27.41 -0.94 -27.85
CA LEU A 196 -26.52 0.20 -27.65
C LEU A 196 -27.30 1.22 -26.82
N SER A 197 -26.92 1.44 -25.55
CA SER A 197 -27.52 2.53 -24.78
C SER A 197 -27.05 3.85 -25.40
N LYS A 198 -27.98 4.80 -25.55
CA LYS A 198 -27.69 6.14 -26.09
C LYS A 198 -26.77 6.96 -25.18
N ASP A 199 -26.47 6.46 -23.99
CA ASP A 199 -25.66 7.13 -22.97
C ASP A 199 -24.16 7.14 -23.29
N PHE A 200 -23.72 6.42 -24.33
CA PHE A 200 -22.31 6.38 -24.72
C PHE A 200 -21.84 7.55 -25.59
N PHE A 201 -22.76 8.40 -26.08
CA PHE A 201 -22.42 9.54 -26.94
C PHE A 201 -22.99 10.86 -26.39
N TYR A 202 -22.49 11.28 -25.23
CA TYR A 202 -22.40 12.70 -24.90
C TYR A 202 -20.98 12.98 -24.40
N ARG A 203 -20.13 13.42 -25.34
CA ARG A 203 -18.88 14.13 -25.09
C ARG A 203 -18.88 15.37 -25.95
#